data_AF-A0AA39H4J3-F1
#
_entry.id   AF-A0AA39H4J3-F1
#
_cell.length_a   1.000
_cell.length_b   1.000
_cell.length_c   1.000
_cell.angle_alpha   90.00
_cell.angle_beta   90.00
_cell.angle_gamma   90.00
#
_symmetry.space_group_name_H-M   'P 1'
#
loop_
_entity.id
_entity.type
_entity.pdbx_description
1 polymer ?
#
loop_
_entity_poly.entity_id
_entity_poly.type
_entity_poly.pdbx_seq_one_letter_code
_entity_poly.pdbx_strand_id
1 'polypeptide(L)'
;MGRLLVLLLSVLALSSAVNRSNFKTCDQSGFCKRHRNPASKVEYAVIADSVKINETSVNAVLMRTENELHLTVPRLEDSTIRVLIDENANALRARYQPLDALARERYQQRIAEFDVTKGSVAVNVASGHTISVPFRIDVQKKDDLFSV
;
A
#
# COMPACT_ATOMS: atom_id res chain seq x y z
N MET A 1 -33.31 -44.01 1.90
CA MET A 1 -32.73 -43.37 3.09
C MET A 1 -31.23 -43.59 3.27
N GLY A 2 -30.69 -44.82 3.13
CA GLY A 2 -29.25 -45.08 3.34
C GLY A 2 -28.26 -44.29 2.46
N ARG A 3 -28.58 -44.06 1.18
CA ARG A 3 -27.71 -43.27 0.28
C ARG A 3 -27.60 -41.80 0.68
N LEU A 4 -28.68 -41.21 1.19
CA LEU A 4 -28.70 -39.82 1.65
C LEU A 4 -27.89 -39.65 2.93
N LEU A 5 -27.96 -40.64 3.84
CA LEU A 5 -27.17 -40.67 5.07
C LEU A 5 -25.66 -40.74 4.78
N VAL A 6 -25.24 -41.61 3.86
CA VAL A 6 -23.83 -41.74 3.45
C VAL A 6 -23.33 -40.43 2.85
N LEU A 7 -24.15 -39.79 2.01
CA LEU A 7 -23.80 -38.52 1.37
C LEU A 7 -23.69 -37.40 2.42
N LEU A 8 -24.61 -37.31 3.38
CA LEU A 8 -24.55 -36.37 4.50
C LEU A 8 -23.29 -36.56 5.36
N LEU A 9 -22.97 -37.81 5.72
CA LEU A 9 -21.78 -38.15 6.49
C LEU A 9 -20.48 -37.82 5.75
N SER A 10 -20.43 -38.05 4.43
CA SER A 10 -19.28 -37.68 3.61
C SER A 10 -19.06 -36.17 3.56
N VAL A 11 -20.12 -35.37 3.43
CA VAL A 11 -20.04 -33.90 3.47
C VAL A 11 -19.59 -33.40 4.85
N LEU A 12 -20.10 -34.00 5.92
CA LEU A 12 -19.67 -33.67 7.29
C LEU A 12 -18.18 -34.01 7.51
N ALA A 13 -17.70 -35.15 7.02
CA ALA A 13 -16.28 -35.52 7.09
C ALA A 13 -15.37 -34.59 6.28
N LEU A 14 -15.82 -34.12 5.11
CA LEU A 14 -15.09 -33.12 4.32
C LEU A 14 -15.04 -31.76 5.04
N SER A 15 -16.09 -31.40 5.79
CA SER A 15 -16.11 -30.17 6.59
C SER A 15 -15.14 -30.19 7.78
N SER A 16 -14.72 -31.38 8.23
CA SER A 16 -13.74 -31.58 9.30
C SER A 16 -12.35 -32.03 8.81
N ALA A 17 -12.12 -32.07 7.49
CA ALA A 17 -10.86 -32.53 6.89
C ALA A 17 -9.65 -31.63 7.26
N VAL A 18 -9.90 -30.39 7.66
CA VAL A 18 -8.85 -29.44 8.07
C VAL A 18 -8.89 -29.26 9.58
N ASN A 19 -7.80 -29.62 10.26
CA ASN A 19 -7.61 -29.23 11.64
C ASN A 19 -7.18 -27.76 11.74
N ARG A 20 -8.13 -26.88 12.08
CA ARG A 20 -7.90 -25.43 12.21
C ARG A 20 -6.88 -25.07 13.29
N SER A 21 -6.62 -25.94 14.29
CA SER A 21 -5.62 -25.65 15.33
C SER A 21 -4.20 -25.59 14.79
N ASN A 22 -3.94 -26.14 13.61
CA ASN A 22 -2.63 -26.12 12.97
C ASN A 22 -2.34 -24.80 12.23
N PHE A 23 -3.34 -23.92 12.10
CA PHE A 23 -3.22 -22.65 11.39
C PHE A 23 -3.37 -21.50 12.37
N LYS A 24 -2.45 -20.54 12.31
CA LYS A 24 -2.51 -19.36 13.16
C LYS A 24 -3.73 -18.52 12.81
N THR A 25 -4.55 -18.21 13.80
CA THR A 25 -5.53 -17.12 13.71
C THR A 25 -4.81 -15.76 13.77
N CYS A 26 -5.52 -14.68 13.46
CA CYS A 26 -4.94 -13.34 13.55
C CYS A 26 -4.44 -13.02 14.97
N ASP A 27 -5.15 -13.47 16.01
CA ASP A 27 -4.77 -13.25 17.41
C ASP A 27 -3.53 -14.05 17.83
N GLN A 28 -3.24 -15.16 17.12
CA GLN A 28 -2.04 -15.99 17.31
C GLN A 28 -0.84 -15.47 16.51
N SER A 29 -1.04 -14.50 15.62
CA SER A 29 0.02 -13.85 14.84
C SER A 29 0.26 -12.42 15.34
N GLY A 30 1.40 -12.18 15.98
CA GLY A 30 1.68 -10.91 16.65
C GLY A 30 1.54 -9.67 15.74
N PHE A 31 1.96 -9.74 14.47
CA PHE A 31 1.80 -8.62 13.55
C PHE A 31 0.32 -8.39 13.20
N CYS A 32 -0.44 -9.46 12.91
CA CYS A 32 -1.85 -9.35 12.53
C CYS A 32 -2.66 -8.74 13.67
N LYS A 33 -2.47 -9.25 14.90
CA LYS A 33 -3.14 -8.75 16.10
C LYS A 33 -2.90 -7.24 16.31
N ARG A 34 -1.64 -6.78 16.21
CA ARG A 34 -1.28 -5.36 16.41
C ARG A 34 -1.88 -4.44 15.35
N HIS A 35 -1.90 -4.86 14.08
CA HIS A 35 -2.42 -4.03 12.99
C HIS A 35 -3.95 -4.06 12.89
N ARG A 36 -4.60 -5.14 13.35
CA ARG A 36 -6.06 -5.24 13.35
C ARG A 36 -6.71 -4.40 14.44
N ASN A 37 -6.08 -4.33 15.61
CA ASN A 37 -6.55 -3.56 16.77
C ASN A 37 -5.42 -2.64 17.29
N PRO A 38 -5.06 -1.58 16.54
CA PRO A 38 -4.01 -0.68 16.97
C PRO A 38 -4.44 0.10 18.22
N ALA A 39 -3.52 0.25 19.18
CA ALA A 39 -3.80 0.97 20.44
C ALA A 39 -4.08 2.47 20.23
N SER A 40 -3.54 3.04 19.15
CA SER A 40 -3.79 4.42 18.73
C SER A 40 -3.77 4.51 17.20
N LYS A 41 -4.39 5.55 16.66
CA LYS A 41 -4.37 5.80 15.21
C LYS A 41 -2.94 6.01 14.74
N VAL A 42 -2.53 5.28 13.71
CA VAL A 42 -1.21 5.45 13.09
C VAL A 42 -1.35 6.54 12.03
N GLU A 43 -0.85 7.74 12.34
CA GLU A 43 -0.82 8.87 11.42
C GLU A 43 0.63 9.22 11.08
N TYR A 44 0.88 9.42 9.78
CA TYR A 44 2.12 9.95 9.25
C TYR A 44 1.85 11.32 8.63
N ALA A 45 2.77 12.25 8.82
CA ALA A 45 2.76 13.55 8.17
C ALA A 45 3.83 13.59 7.06
N VAL A 46 3.52 14.23 5.94
CA VAL A 46 4.53 14.54 4.93
C VAL A 46 5.31 15.77 5.41
N ILE A 47 6.64 15.69 5.41
CA ILE A 47 7.47 16.87 5.64
C ILE A 47 7.46 17.71 4.36
N ALA A 48 6.82 18.88 4.38
CA ALA A 48 6.61 19.71 3.19
C ALA A 48 7.92 20.01 2.42
N ASP A 49 8.97 20.39 3.14
CA ASP A 49 10.27 20.75 2.54
C ASP A 49 11.05 19.55 1.99
N SER A 50 10.60 18.33 2.29
CA SER A 50 11.23 17.10 1.79
C SER A 50 10.70 16.66 0.43
N VAL A 51 9.61 17.26 -0.05
CA VAL A 51 8.99 16.92 -1.32
C VAL A 51 9.97 17.27 -2.44
N LYS A 52 10.42 16.25 -3.18
CA LYS A 52 11.31 16.37 -4.32
C LYS A 52 10.69 15.66 -5.51
N ILE A 53 10.57 16.41 -6.61
CA ILE A 53 10.08 15.88 -7.87
C ILE A 53 11.28 15.79 -8.79
N ASN A 54 11.62 14.57 -9.22
CA ASN A 54 12.63 14.35 -10.23
C ASN A 54 11.93 14.10 -11.59
N GLU A 55 12.69 13.74 -12.62
CA GLU A 55 12.11 13.55 -13.95
C GLU A 55 10.99 12.51 -13.97
N THR A 56 11.02 11.49 -13.11
CA THR A 56 10.16 10.29 -13.25
C THR A 56 9.37 9.92 -12.00
N SER A 57 9.60 10.58 -10.86
CA SER A 57 8.94 10.28 -9.60
C SER A 57 8.78 11.48 -8.67
N VAL A 58 7.74 11.42 -7.84
CA VAL A 58 7.59 12.26 -6.66
C VAL A 58 8.15 11.52 -5.46
N ASN A 59 8.99 12.19 -4.67
CA ASN A 59 9.61 11.65 -3.48
C ASN A 59 9.32 12.56 -2.30
N ALA A 60 9.10 11.99 -1.12
CA ALA A 60 8.90 12.75 0.10
C ALA A 60 9.31 11.94 1.33
N VAL A 61 9.48 12.62 2.46
CA VAL A 61 9.68 12.00 3.77
C VAL A 61 8.37 12.00 4.54
N LEU A 62 8.00 10.83 5.06
CA LEU A 62 6.87 10.63 5.97
C LEU A 62 7.41 10.53 7.39
N MET A 63 6.90 11.36 8.29
CA MET A 63 7.33 11.43 9.68
C MET A 63 6.21 11.06 10.63
N ARG A 64 6.56 10.26 11.63
CA ARG A 64 5.78 9.98 12.84
C ARG A 64 6.74 10.09 14.03
N THR A 65 6.23 10.39 15.23
CA THR A 65 6.98 10.69 16.48
C THR A 65 8.37 10.06 16.64
N GLU A 66 8.54 8.80 16.23
CA GLU A 66 9.80 8.04 16.37
C GLU A 66 10.26 7.38 15.06
N ASN A 67 9.54 7.54 13.95
CA ASN A 67 9.80 6.83 12.70
C ASN A 67 9.74 7.75 11.49
N GLU A 68 10.78 7.68 10.68
CA GLU A 68 10.89 8.35 9.38
C GLU A 68 10.87 7.31 8.26
N LEU A 69 10.03 7.52 7.25
CA LEU A 69 9.90 6.67 6.07
C LEU A 69 10.07 7.50 4.80
N HIS A 70 10.51 6.86 3.71
CA HIS A 70 10.57 7.48 2.39
C HIS A 70 9.40 7.03 1.52
N LEU A 71 8.70 8.00 0.97
CA LEU A 71 7.68 7.83 -0.05
C LEU A 71 8.30 8.04 -1.43
N THR A 72 8.03 7.13 -2.36
CA THR A 72 8.29 7.29 -3.79
C THR A 72 7.07 6.92 -4.60
N VAL A 73 6.61 7.82 -5.46
CA VAL A 73 5.51 7.63 -6.40
C VAL A 73 6.06 7.83 -7.82
N PRO A 74 6.50 6.75 -8.50
CA PRO A 74 6.98 6.86 -9.88
C PRO A 74 5.81 7.01 -10.86
N ARG A 75 6.03 7.79 -11.92
CA ARG A 75 5.14 7.85 -13.07
C ARG A 75 5.41 6.64 -13.96
N LEU A 76 4.40 5.81 -14.18
CA LEU A 76 4.47 4.67 -15.08
C LEU A 76 3.95 5.05 -16.48
N GLU A 77 4.25 4.22 -17.48
CA GLU A 77 3.78 4.41 -18.86
C GLU A 77 2.26 4.30 -19.05
N ASP A 78 1.60 3.55 -18.19
CA ASP A 78 0.15 3.37 -18.22
C ASP A 78 -0.53 4.15 -17.08
N SER A 79 -1.83 3.99 -16.93
CA SER A 79 -2.61 4.65 -15.88
C SER A 79 -2.48 4.00 -14.50
N THR A 80 -1.45 3.17 -14.28
CA THR A 80 -1.22 2.51 -12.99
C THR A 80 -0.49 3.46 -12.04
N ILE A 81 -0.98 3.55 -10.79
CA ILE A 81 -0.28 4.27 -9.73
C ILE A 81 0.47 3.25 -8.87
N ARG A 82 1.78 3.48 -8.73
CA ARG A 82 2.64 2.71 -7.82
C ARG A 82 3.01 3.61 -6.65
N VAL A 83 2.81 3.11 -5.44
CA VAL A 83 3.21 3.78 -4.20
C VAL A 83 4.24 2.90 -3.51
N LEU A 84 5.42 3.46 -3.25
CA LEU A 84 6.51 2.80 -2.53
C LEU A 84 6.72 3.54 -1.22
N ILE A 85 6.66 2.81 -0.11
CA ILE A 85 7.03 3.32 1.22
C ILE A 85 8.08 2.38 1.77
N ASP A 86 9.25 2.93 2.11
CA ASP A 86 10.36 2.16 2.68
C ASP A 86 10.95 2.89 3.89
N GLU A 87 11.77 2.18 4.68
CA GLU A 87 12.57 2.80 5.72
C GLU A 87 13.65 3.72 5.11
N ASN A 88 14.15 4.66 5.91
CA ASN A 88 15.23 5.53 5.48
C ASN A 88 16.58 4.83 5.40
N ALA A 89 17.59 5.56 4.93
CA ALA A 89 18.95 5.04 4.74
C ALA A 89 19.61 4.52 6.05
N ASN A 90 19.03 4.83 7.21
CA ASN A 90 19.52 4.35 8.51
C ASN A 90 18.91 2.98 8.92
N ALA A 91 18.10 2.36 8.05
CA ALA A 91 17.57 1.02 8.30
C ALA A 91 18.71 0.01 8.49
N LEU A 92 18.53 -0.92 9.44
CA LEU A 92 19.52 -1.96 9.74
C LEU A 92 19.84 -2.88 8.54
N ARG A 93 18.86 -3.03 7.63
CA ARG A 93 18.97 -3.80 6.38
C ARG A 93 17.87 -3.38 5.42
N ALA A 94 18.09 -3.59 4.13
CA ALA A 94 17.06 -3.36 3.12
C ALA A 94 15.81 -4.23 3.36
N ARG A 95 14.63 -3.64 3.17
CA ARG A 95 13.37 -4.39 3.17
C ARG A 95 13.23 -5.21 1.90
N TYR A 96 12.58 -6.37 2.03
CA TYR A 96 12.34 -7.25 0.89
C TYR A 96 11.42 -6.58 -0.13
N GLN A 97 11.76 -6.70 -1.42
CA GLN A 97 10.93 -6.28 -2.54
C GLN A 97 10.60 -7.49 -3.43
N PRO A 98 9.31 -7.80 -3.67
CA PRO A 98 8.88 -8.96 -4.48
C PRO A 98 8.99 -8.66 -5.98
N LEU A 99 10.21 -8.48 -6.47
CA LEU A 99 10.47 -8.13 -7.87
C LEU A 99 10.16 -9.27 -8.85
N ASP A 100 10.19 -10.51 -8.37
CA ASP A 100 9.87 -11.73 -9.11
C ASP A 100 8.39 -11.83 -9.52
N ALA A 101 7.50 -11.15 -8.81
CA ALA A 101 6.09 -11.03 -9.21
C ALA A 101 5.88 -10.09 -10.42
N LEU A 102 6.88 -9.28 -10.79
CA LEU A 102 6.81 -8.37 -11.93
C LEU A 102 7.30 -9.08 -13.19
N ALA A 103 6.41 -9.27 -14.17
CA ALA A 103 6.77 -9.87 -15.46
C ALA A 103 7.84 -9.08 -16.23
N ARG A 104 7.93 -7.76 -15.98
CA ARG A 104 8.97 -6.87 -16.48
C ARG A 104 9.05 -5.63 -15.60
N GLU A 105 10.19 -4.95 -15.62
CA GLU A 105 10.27 -3.58 -15.11
C GLU A 105 9.32 -2.69 -15.92
N ARG A 106 8.48 -1.93 -15.23
CA ARG A 106 7.62 -0.93 -15.87
C ARG A 106 8.47 0.31 -16.13
N TYR A 107 8.57 0.72 -17.39
CA TYR A 107 9.28 1.94 -17.73
C TYR A 107 8.63 3.14 -17.03
N GLN A 108 9.48 3.98 -16.47
CA GLN A 108 9.04 5.23 -15.87
C GLN A 108 8.95 6.30 -16.97
N GLN A 109 7.90 7.10 -16.96
CA GLN A 109 7.76 8.22 -17.87
C GLN A 109 8.16 9.52 -17.21
N ARG A 110 8.63 10.47 -18.03
CA ARG A 110 8.90 11.83 -17.56
C ARG A 110 7.63 12.48 -17.04
N ILE A 111 7.63 13.08 -15.85
CA ILE A 111 6.51 13.84 -15.31
C ILE A 111 6.35 15.11 -16.16
N ALA A 112 5.13 15.37 -16.65
CA ALA A 112 4.86 16.50 -17.53
C ALA A 112 4.66 17.80 -16.74
N GLU A 113 3.82 17.77 -15.70
CA GLU A 113 3.50 18.93 -14.86
C GLU A 113 3.18 18.50 -13.42
N PHE A 114 3.51 19.37 -12.46
CA PHE A 114 3.13 19.23 -11.06
C PHE A 114 2.76 20.61 -10.50
N ASP A 115 1.86 20.62 -9.52
CA ASP A 115 1.53 21.80 -8.74
C ASP A 115 1.75 21.48 -7.25
N VAL A 116 2.69 22.19 -6.62
CA VAL A 116 2.92 22.08 -5.19
C VAL A 116 2.25 23.28 -4.53
N THR A 117 1.15 23.01 -3.84
CA THR A 117 0.47 23.98 -3.00
C THR A 117 0.91 23.80 -1.54
N LYS A 118 0.78 24.83 -0.69
CA LYS A 118 1.17 24.73 0.73
C LYS A 118 0.44 23.56 1.42
N GLY A 119 1.16 22.47 1.68
CA GLY A 119 0.63 21.28 2.34
C GLY A 119 -0.09 20.28 1.42
N SER A 120 0.00 20.40 0.10
CA SER A 120 -0.50 19.38 -0.84
C SER A 120 0.31 19.37 -2.13
N VAL A 121 0.56 18.19 -2.67
CA VAL A 121 1.28 18.01 -3.94
C VAL A 121 0.30 17.44 -4.95
N ALA A 122 -0.22 18.28 -5.85
CA ALA A 122 -1.03 17.83 -6.97
C ALA A 122 -0.09 17.41 -8.12
N VAL A 123 -0.29 16.21 -8.66
CA VAL A 123 0.51 15.69 -9.77
C VAL A 123 -0.40 15.48 -10.97
N ASN A 124 -0.35 16.41 -11.93
CA ASN A 124 -1.09 16.28 -13.17
C ASN A 124 -0.41 15.27 -14.10
N VAL A 125 -0.75 14.00 -13.91
CA VAL A 125 -0.62 12.97 -14.95
C VAL A 125 -1.78 13.18 -15.94
N ALA A 126 -1.71 12.74 -17.19
CA ALA A 126 -2.79 12.87 -18.21
C ALA A 126 -4.17 12.29 -17.80
N SER A 127 -4.32 11.83 -16.56
CA SER A 127 -5.52 11.35 -15.86
C SER A 127 -5.89 12.10 -14.57
N GLY A 128 -5.13 13.13 -14.13
CA GLY A 128 -5.40 13.98 -12.95
C GLY A 128 -5.26 13.25 -11.60
N HIS A 129 -4.17 13.46 -10.84
CA HIS A 129 -3.97 12.81 -9.53
C HIS A 129 -3.49 13.81 -8.47
N THR A 130 -3.95 13.69 -7.21
CA THR A 130 -3.64 14.67 -6.16
C THR A 130 -3.16 13.98 -4.88
N ILE A 131 -2.03 14.41 -4.33
CA ILE A 131 -1.53 13.94 -3.03
C ILE A 131 -1.76 15.07 -2.00
N SER A 132 -2.44 14.78 -0.89
CA SER A 132 -2.84 15.77 0.14
C SER A 132 -2.26 15.42 1.53
N VAL A 133 -2.16 16.42 2.42
CA VAL A 133 -1.66 16.27 3.82
C VAL A 133 -2.81 16.53 4.81
N PRO A 134 -2.99 15.75 5.90
CA PRO A 134 -2.17 14.63 6.41
C PRO A 134 -2.01 13.51 5.39
N PHE A 135 -0.90 12.74 5.44
CA PHE A 135 -0.47 11.86 4.34
C PHE A 135 -1.65 11.03 3.80
N ARG A 136 -2.12 11.44 2.62
CA ARG A 136 -3.25 10.86 1.92
C ARG A 136 -3.00 10.97 0.43
N ILE A 137 -3.31 9.91 -0.30
CA ILE A 137 -3.19 9.88 -1.76
C ILE A 137 -4.61 9.81 -2.32
N ASP A 138 -5.00 10.86 -3.02
CA ASP A 138 -6.30 10.98 -3.67
C ASP A 138 -6.13 10.75 -5.18
N VAL A 139 -6.59 9.61 -5.66
CA VAL A 139 -6.53 9.27 -7.08
C VAL A 139 -7.78 9.80 -7.78
N GLN A 140 -7.62 10.73 -8.70
CA GLN A 140 -8.76 11.24 -9.49
C GLN A 140 -8.70 10.67 -10.92
N LYS A 141 -9.87 10.64 -11.56
CA LYS A 141 -10.00 10.40 -13.00
C LYS A 141 -11.17 11.24 -13.50
N LYS A 142 -10.89 12.35 -14.19
CA LYS A 142 -11.91 13.37 -14.52
C LYS A 142 -12.60 13.88 -13.23
N ASP A 143 -13.92 13.75 -13.12
CA ASP A 143 -14.71 14.20 -11.97
C ASP A 143 -14.88 13.12 -10.87
N ASP A 144 -14.36 11.91 -11.08
CA ASP A 144 -14.47 10.81 -10.12
C ASP A 144 -13.24 10.75 -9.19
N LEU A 145 -13.49 10.78 -7.88
CA LEU A 145 -12.48 10.70 -6.82
C LEU A 145 -12.43 9.28 -6.22
N PHE A 146 -11.25 8.67 -6.27
CA PHE A 146 -10.90 7.42 -5.62
C PHE A 146 -9.87 7.69 -4.52
N SER A 147 -10.31 7.81 -3.27
CA SER A 147 -9.39 7.96 -2.15
C SER A 147 -8.83 6.61 -1.70
N VAL A 148 -7.51 6.55 -1.48
CA VAL A 148 -6.76 5.36 -1.05
C VAL A 148 -6.16 5.57 0.34
#